data_AF-A0AAT9HID7-F1
#
_entry.id   AF-A0AAT9HID7-F1
#
_cell.length_a   1.000
_cell.length_b   1.000
_cell.length_c   1.000
_cell.angle_alpha   90.00
_cell.angle_beta   90.00
_cell.angle_gamma   90.00
#
_symmetry.space_group_name_H-M   'P 1'
#
loop_
_entity.id
_entity.type
_entity.pdbx_description
1 polymer ?
#
loop_
_entity_poly.entity_id
_entity_poly.type
_entity_poly.pdbx_seq_one_letter_code
_entity_poly.pdbx_strand_id
1 'polypeptide(L)'
;MHAHSRVEYFTAGRCEQVTALVGLDDETGARGTVAFEIRADGERAAATGLLTNSQDAQELTADVSGARTVTLVVTDGGDGNDYDHADWADLKVTC
;
A
#
# COMPACT_ATOMS: atom_id res chain seq x y z
N MET A 1 8.65 -2.72 4.22
CA MET A 1 7.77 -2.67 5.44
C MET A 1 7.37 -4.11 5.82
N HIS A 2 6.60 -4.35 6.90
CA HIS A 2 6.13 -5.70 7.27
C HIS A 2 4.63 -5.69 7.62
N ALA A 3 3.84 -6.68 7.17
CA ALA A 3 2.42 -6.76 7.52
C ALA A 3 2.21 -7.15 9.00
N HIS A 4 1.08 -6.80 9.64
CA HIS A 4 0.16 -5.74 9.26
C HIS A 4 0.79 -4.37 9.56
N SER A 5 0.80 -3.45 8.60
CA SER A 5 1.33 -2.09 8.81
C SER A 5 0.40 -0.99 8.32
N ARG A 6 0.50 0.16 8.98
CA ARG A 6 -0.24 1.38 8.66
C ARG A 6 0.68 2.59 8.81
N VAL A 7 0.74 3.44 7.79
CA VAL A 7 1.39 4.76 7.83
C VAL A 7 0.39 5.82 7.41
N GLU A 8 0.24 6.87 8.20
CA GLU A 8 -0.69 7.96 7.92
C GLU A 8 0.06 9.28 7.68
N TYR A 9 -0.35 9.98 6.62
CA TYR A 9 0.14 11.30 6.23
C TYR A 9 -0.98 12.32 6.34
N PHE A 10 -0.69 13.47 6.96
CA PHE A 10 -1.62 14.60 6.98
C PHE A 10 -1.41 15.47 5.74
N THR A 11 -2.40 15.46 4.84
CA THR A 11 -2.39 16.16 3.55
C THR A 11 -3.17 17.48 3.57
N ALA A 12 -3.96 17.72 4.62
CA ALA A 12 -4.73 18.96 4.83
C ALA A 12 -5.65 19.36 3.66
N GLY A 13 -6.10 18.41 2.84
CA GLY A 13 -6.94 18.66 1.65
C GLY A 13 -6.20 19.31 0.49
N ARG A 14 -4.86 19.28 0.48
CA ARG A 14 -4.03 19.98 -0.51
C ARG A 14 -3.48 19.10 -1.62
N CYS A 15 -3.56 17.79 -1.46
CA CYS A 15 -3.00 16.83 -2.38
C CYS A 15 -4.11 16.16 -3.19
N GLU A 16 -3.76 15.72 -4.39
CA GLU A 16 -4.71 15.24 -5.41
C GLU A 16 -4.49 13.76 -5.72
N GLN A 17 -3.24 13.31 -5.70
CA GLN A 17 -2.91 11.95 -6.15
C GLN A 17 -1.82 11.31 -5.31
N VAL A 18 -1.96 10.00 -5.10
CA VAL A 18 -0.87 9.12 -4.64
C VAL A 18 -0.61 8.06 -5.69
N THR A 19 0.66 7.83 -6.00
CA THR A 19 1.11 6.72 -6.87
C THR A 19 2.25 5.96 -6.21
N ALA A 20 2.30 4.65 -6.44
CA ALA A 20 3.40 3.79 -6.01
C ALA A 20 3.48 2.52 -6.85
N LEU A 21 4.65 1.88 -6.87
CA LEU A 21 4.80 0.48 -7.20
C LEU A 21 4.75 -0.32 -5.89
N VAL A 22 3.90 -1.32 -5.82
CA VAL A 22 3.68 -2.13 -4.61
C VAL A 22 3.90 -3.61 -4.88
N GLY A 23 4.54 -4.29 -3.94
CA GLY A 23 4.85 -5.71 -4.07
C GLY A 23 5.47 -6.26 -2.79
N LEU A 24 5.55 -7.58 -2.70
CA LEU A 24 6.39 -8.19 -1.67
C LEU A 24 7.87 -8.04 -2.07
N ASP A 25 8.72 -7.93 -1.06
CA ASP A 25 10.17 -7.91 -1.23
C ASP A 25 10.70 -9.34 -1.50
N ASP A 26 11.59 -9.47 -2.48
CA ASP A 26 12.10 -10.75 -2.99
C ASP A 26 12.99 -11.50 -1.96
N GLU A 27 13.36 -10.85 -0.85
CA GLU A 27 14.21 -11.39 0.22
C GLU A 27 13.62 -12.66 0.87
N THR A 28 12.29 -12.86 0.83
CA THR A 28 11.60 -13.92 1.58
C THR A 28 11.38 -15.24 0.81
N GLY A 29 11.87 -15.35 -0.43
CA GLY A 29 11.69 -16.54 -1.26
C GLY A 29 10.30 -16.61 -1.88
N ALA A 30 9.54 -17.70 -1.69
CA ALA A 30 8.21 -17.89 -2.30
C ALA A 30 7.05 -17.86 -1.28
N ARG A 31 7.21 -17.15 -0.16
CA ARG A 31 6.28 -17.16 0.98
C ARG A 31 5.87 -15.73 1.33
N GLY A 32 4.61 -15.56 1.69
CA GLY A 32 4.03 -14.26 2.04
C GLY A 32 2.84 -13.95 1.13
N THR A 33 1.81 -13.35 1.72
CA THR A 33 0.59 -12.93 1.03
C THR A 33 0.17 -11.58 1.60
N VAL A 34 0.22 -10.52 0.79
CA VAL A 34 -0.18 -9.18 1.25
C VAL A 34 -1.23 -8.57 0.35
N ALA A 35 -1.97 -7.58 0.85
CA ALA A 35 -2.67 -6.63 0.02
C ALA A 35 -2.35 -5.20 0.45
N PHE A 36 -2.27 -4.32 -0.53
CA PHE A 36 -1.99 -2.90 -0.33
C PHE A 36 -3.27 -2.11 -0.45
N GLU A 37 -3.48 -1.14 0.44
CA GLU A 37 -4.56 -0.18 0.33
C GLU A 37 -4.06 1.25 0.51
N ILE A 38 -4.61 2.18 -0.27
CA ILE A 38 -4.54 3.61 -0.03
C ILE A 38 -5.92 4.06 0.45
N ARG A 39 -5.98 4.69 1.61
CA ARG A 39 -7.22 5.23 2.18
C ARG A 39 -7.16 6.76 2.27
N ALA A 40 -8.22 7.43 1.84
CA ALA A 40 -8.44 8.87 1.96
C ALA A 40 -9.48 9.12 3.05
N ASP A 41 -9.12 9.86 4.11
CA ASP A 41 -9.97 10.11 5.28
C ASP A 41 -10.62 8.83 5.87
N GLY A 42 -9.90 7.72 5.78
CA GLY A 42 -10.33 6.40 6.28
C GLY A 42 -11.13 5.55 5.28
N GLU A 43 -11.58 6.13 4.18
CA GLU A 43 -12.25 5.42 3.08
C GLU A 43 -11.24 4.87 2.09
N ARG A 44 -11.44 3.64 1.61
CA ARG A 44 -10.52 3.00 0.67
C ARG A 44 -10.64 3.64 -0.72
N ALA A 45 -9.61 4.37 -1.13
CA ALA A 45 -9.53 5.05 -2.42
C ALA A 45 -8.96 4.12 -3.50
N ALA A 46 -7.98 3.29 -3.15
CA ALA A 46 -7.43 2.26 -4.02
C ALA A 46 -6.98 1.04 -3.21
N ALA A 47 -6.94 -0.12 -3.85
CA ALA A 47 -6.34 -1.31 -3.28
C ALA A 47 -5.92 -2.31 -4.35
N THR A 48 -4.95 -3.14 -3.98
CA THR A 48 -4.65 -4.36 -4.72
C THR A 48 -5.59 -5.48 -4.30
N GLY A 49 -5.61 -6.56 -5.08
CA GLY A 49 -5.96 -7.87 -4.55
C GLY A 49 -4.84 -8.44 -3.68
N LEU A 50 -4.93 -9.72 -3.36
CA LEU A 50 -3.81 -10.45 -2.77
C LEU A 50 -2.65 -10.51 -3.78
N LEU A 51 -1.47 -10.19 -3.29
CA LEU A 51 -0.20 -10.33 -3.98
C LEU A 51 0.65 -11.39 -3.28
N THR A 52 1.46 -12.08 -4.06
CA THR A 52 2.44 -13.07 -3.61
C THR A 52 3.80 -12.75 -4.25
N ASN A 53 4.90 -13.30 -3.71
CA ASN A 53 6.26 -13.15 -4.28
C ASN A 53 6.42 -13.64 -5.74
N SER A 54 5.40 -14.32 -6.31
CA SER A 54 5.43 -14.77 -7.70
C SER A 54 4.92 -13.74 -8.70
N GLN A 55 4.40 -12.60 -8.21
CA GLN A 55 3.81 -11.55 -9.02
C GLN A 55 4.75 -10.36 -9.10
N ASP A 56 4.90 -9.80 -10.30
CA ASP A 56 5.59 -8.53 -10.50
C ASP A 56 4.94 -7.42 -9.67
N ALA A 57 5.74 -6.41 -9.30
CA ALA A 57 5.25 -5.22 -8.62
C ALA A 57 4.10 -4.57 -9.42
N GLN A 58 3.07 -4.12 -8.72
CA GLN A 58 1.88 -3.51 -9.31
C GLN A 58 1.88 -2.00 -9.11
N GLU A 59 1.49 -1.26 -10.14
CA GLU A 59 1.22 0.17 -9.99
C GLU A 59 -0.11 0.35 -9.24
N LEU A 60 -0.06 1.12 -8.16
CA LEU A 60 -1.23 1.51 -7.38
C LEU A 60 -1.34 3.03 -7.36
N THR A 61 -2.47 3.52 -7.88
CA THR A 61 -2.76 4.95 -8.00
C THR A 61 -4.11 5.25 -7.35
N ALA A 62 -4.18 6.31 -6.56
CA ALA A 62 -5.38 6.77 -5.87
C ALA A 62 -5.60 8.28 -6.05
N ASP A 63 -6.84 8.67 -6.31
CA ASP A 63 -7.29 10.05 -6.13
C ASP A 63 -7.54 10.30 -4.64
N VAL A 64 -6.87 11.32 -4.10
CA VAL A 64 -6.95 11.73 -2.69
C VAL A 64 -7.38 13.20 -2.56
N SER A 65 -7.95 13.76 -3.63
CA SER A 65 -8.35 15.17 -3.70
C SER A 65 -9.28 15.54 -2.54
N GLY A 66 -8.89 16.58 -1.81
CA GLY A 66 -9.66 17.08 -0.67
C GLY A 66 -9.52 16.26 0.63
N ALA A 67 -8.82 15.12 0.59
CA ALA A 67 -8.58 14.30 1.78
C ALA A 67 -7.68 15.04 2.78
N ARG A 68 -8.03 15.02 4.07
CA ARG A 68 -7.20 15.59 5.14
C ARG A 68 -6.12 14.63 5.59
N THR A 69 -6.39 13.33 5.55
CA THR A 69 -5.40 12.29 5.80
C THR A 69 -5.38 11.27 4.67
N VAL A 70 -4.18 10.77 4.38
CA VAL A 70 -3.97 9.62 3.51
C VAL A 70 -3.27 8.53 4.32
N THR A 71 -3.80 7.33 4.29
CA THR A 71 -3.25 6.17 4.98
C THR A 71 -2.82 5.11 3.99
N LEU A 72 -1.57 4.67 4.09
CA LEU A 72 -1.04 3.49 3.40
C LEU A 72 -1.17 2.29 4.33
N VAL A 73 -1.79 1.21 3.84
CA VAL A 73 -2.05 -0.01 4.61
C VAL A 73 -1.46 -1.21 3.86
N VAL A 74 -0.81 -2.10 4.60
CA VAL A 74 -0.46 -3.45 4.15
C VAL A 74 -1.15 -4.46 5.04
N THR A 75 -2.01 -5.29 4.47
CA THR A 75 -2.66 -6.42 5.15
C THR A 75 -1.82 -7.69 5.04
N ASP A 76 -2.11 -8.66 5.89
CA ASP A 76 -1.42 -9.95 6.02
C ASP A 76 -2.08 -11.08 5.23
N GLY A 77 -2.84 -10.74 4.18
CA GLY A 77 -3.48 -11.72 3.29
C GLY A 77 -4.52 -12.66 3.92
N GLY A 78 -4.69 -12.64 5.25
CA GLY A 78 -5.50 -13.59 6.01
C GLY A 78 -4.80 -14.91 6.36
N ASP A 79 -3.50 -15.08 6.06
CA ASP A 79 -2.70 -16.27 6.41
C ASP A 79 -1.66 -16.00 7.52
N GLY A 80 -1.64 -14.78 8.06
CA GLY A 80 -0.72 -14.33 9.10
C GLY A 80 0.50 -13.64 8.49
N ASN A 81 1.30 -12.95 9.31
CA ASN A 81 2.29 -12.02 8.77
C ASN A 81 3.66 -12.62 8.42
N ASP A 82 3.85 -13.93 8.56
CA ASP A 82 5.15 -14.55 8.32
C ASP A 82 5.61 -14.29 6.88
N TYR A 83 6.79 -13.67 6.72
CA TYR A 83 7.42 -13.35 5.43
C TYR A 83 6.73 -12.26 4.59
N ASP A 84 5.81 -11.49 5.18
CA ASP A 84 5.11 -10.37 4.52
C ASP A 84 5.93 -9.08 4.51
N HIS A 85 7.14 -9.18 3.97
CA HIS A 85 7.97 -8.02 3.69
C HIS A 85 7.38 -7.33 2.45
N ALA A 86 6.86 -6.12 2.64
CA ALA A 86 6.03 -5.43 1.67
C ALA A 86 6.57 -4.03 1.41
N ASP A 87 6.75 -3.67 0.14
CA ASP A 87 7.36 -2.41 -0.24
C ASP A 87 6.40 -1.49 -0.99
N TRP A 88 6.55 -0.20 -0.67
CA TRP A 88 5.97 0.92 -1.41
C TRP A 88 7.11 1.60 -2.15
N ALA A 89 7.43 1.13 -3.35
CA ALA A 89 8.51 1.65 -4.18
C ALA A 89 8.05 2.87 -4.99
N ASP A 90 8.95 3.85 -5.14
CA ASP A 90 8.71 5.10 -5.88
C ASP A 90 7.41 5.83 -5.45
N LEU A 91 7.06 5.76 -4.16
CA LEU A 91 5.88 6.41 -3.61
C LEU A 91 5.95 7.92 -3.84
N LYS A 92 4.94 8.45 -4.54
CA LYS A 92 4.78 9.89 -4.82
C LYS A 92 3.43 10.38 -4.35
N VAL A 93 3.43 11.57 -3.76
CA VAL A 93 2.24 12.32 -3.41
C VAL A 93 2.28 13.64 -4.17
N THR A 94 1.24 13.90 -4.96
CA THR A 94 1.11 15.11 -5.77
C THR A 94 0.13 16.08 -5.11
N CYS A 95 0.58 17.31 -4.95
CA CYS A 95 -0.09 18.49 -4.42
C CYS A 95 0.44 19.69 -5.25
#